data_AF-A0A7D3WQW7-F1
#
_entry.id   AF-A0A7D3WQW7-F1
#
_cell.length_a   1.000
_cell.length_b   1.000
_cell.length_c   1.000
_cell.angle_alpha   90.00
_cell.angle_beta   90.00
_cell.angle_gamma   90.00
#
_symmetry.space_group_name_H-M   'P 1'
#
loop_
_entity.id
_entity.type
_entity.pdbx_description
1 polymer ?
#
loop_
_entity_poly.entity_id
_entity_poly.type
_entity_poly.pdbx_seq_one_letter_code
_entity_poly.pdbx_strand_id
1 'polypeptide(L)'
;MHQPPTSSSATSIQQTLGKLAYLDQLGVPGWQADDLHPNRQKRLAHTARNKTNQVLQRFAPAKRHPLLVAACREAYRDLTDVVLKMVDEHWEHAVARARRALQDDQLAHARAKDQALRTLGQAVGLVMDEEHVPNEALREQIYAQVPREQLQAALTAVADFARPARHSYLDYLLPVAARLNMLLGSLLQQVAFEQAFAGDDFAQALTLINELHTGQRRKLPETAATGFIPTSWRAFVFDQDGRAQRVRYGLCVLATLRERLRAGDVVINASRKYASLDTYLLSPPNGPASGRTC
;
A
#
# COMPACT_ATOMS: atom_id res chain seq x y z
N MET A 1 -23.02 13.81 -3.37
CA MET A 1 -22.32 12.67 -2.74
C MET A 1 -21.80 11.62 -3.73
N HIS A 2 -22.47 11.35 -4.86
CA HIS A 2 -22.19 10.18 -5.70
C HIS A 2 -21.48 10.48 -7.04
N GLN A 3 -20.48 11.36 -7.05
CA GLN A 3 -19.51 11.31 -8.15
C GLN A 3 -18.56 10.16 -7.85
N PRO A 4 -18.56 9.07 -8.64
CA PRO A 4 -17.54 8.04 -8.54
C PRO A 4 -16.18 8.71 -8.79
N PRO A 5 -15.14 8.35 -8.03
CA PRO A 5 -13.83 8.95 -8.20
C PRO A 5 -13.33 8.67 -9.62
N THR A 6 -12.90 9.73 -10.30
CA THR A 6 -12.36 9.67 -11.67
C THR A 6 -10.90 9.26 -11.71
N SER A 7 -10.22 9.20 -10.55
CA SER A 7 -8.82 8.80 -10.44
C SER A 7 -8.49 8.21 -9.07
N SER A 8 -7.55 7.27 -9.02
CA SER A 8 -6.98 6.70 -7.78
C SER A 8 -5.80 7.54 -7.27
N SER A 9 -5.93 8.87 -7.34
CA SER A 9 -4.97 9.82 -6.81
C SER A 9 -5.11 9.96 -5.29
N ALA A 10 -4.02 10.30 -4.59
CA ALA A 10 -4.03 10.47 -3.14
C ALA A 10 -5.11 11.48 -2.68
N THR A 11 -5.29 12.58 -3.42
CA THR A 11 -6.35 13.57 -3.15
C THR A 11 -7.75 12.99 -3.27
N SER A 12 -8.02 12.20 -4.31
CA SER A 12 -9.33 11.58 -4.52
C SER A 12 -9.62 10.53 -3.44
N ILE A 13 -8.60 9.81 -2.98
CA ILE A 13 -8.71 8.86 -1.86
C ILE A 13 -9.09 9.61 -0.58
N GLN A 14 -8.38 10.69 -0.25
CA GLN A 14 -8.67 11.50 0.94
C GLN A 14 -10.06 12.14 0.89
N GLN A 15 -10.52 12.60 -0.28
CA GLN A 15 -11.90 13.08 -0.44
C GLN A 15 -12.94 11.98 -0.22
N THR A 16 -12.65 10.74 -0.65
CA THR A 16 -13.53 9.59 -0.46
C THR A 16 -13.57 9.17 1.01
N LEU A 17 -12.42 9.15 1.69
CA LEU A 17 -12.33 8.96 3.14
C LEU A 17 -13.10 10.04 3.90
N GLY A 18 -13.03 11.30 3.47
CA GLY A 18 -13.83 12.38 4.08
C GLY A 18 -15.34 12.20 3.94
N LYS A 19 -15.82 11.61 2.82
CA LYS A 19 -17.24 11.24 2.68
C LYS A 19 -17.63 10.10 3.61
N LEU A 20 -16.75 9.11 3.81
CA LEU A 20 -16.96 8.03 4.79
C LEU A 20 -17.01 8.60 6.20
N ALA A 21 -16.05 9.43 6.58
CA ALA A 21 -16.00 10.11 7.87
C ALA A 21 -17.29 10.89 8.17
N TYR A 22 -17.84 11.58 7.17
CA TYR A 22 -19.11 12.29 7.32
C TYR A 22 -20.29 11.34 7.57
N LEU A 23 -20.34 10.18 6.90
CA LEU A 23 -21.37 9.17 7.16
C LEU A 23 -21.21 8.51 8.54
N ASP A 24 -19.97 8.30 8.99
CA ASP A 24 -19.67 7.83 10.34
C ASP A 24 -20.13 8.82 11.42
N GLN A 25 -19.90 10.11 11.21
CA GLN A 25 -20.39 11.17 12.11
C GLN A 25 -21.91 11.22 12.22
N LEU A 26 -22.63 10.81 11.16
CA LEU A 26 -24.09 10.67 11.18
C LEU A 26 -24.55 9.38 11.90
N GLY A 27 -23.63 8.50 12.30
CA GLY A 27 -23.91 7.22 12.94
C GLY A 27 -24.43 6.16 11.98
N VAL A 28 -24.23 6.32 10.66
CA VAL A 28 -24.74 5.42 9.61
C VAL A 28 -24.40 3.93 9.85
N PRO A 29 -23.17 3.56 10.29
CA PRO A 29 -22.84 2.17 10.56
C PRO A 29 -23.70 1.53 11.66
N GLY A 30 -24.15 2.32 12.63
CA GLY A 30 -24.94 1.86 13.77
C GLY A 30 -26.45 1.86 13.52
N TRP A 31 -26.94 2.38 12.40
CA TRP A 31 -28.37 2.34 12.09
C TRP A 31 -28.80 0.89 11.87
N GLN A 32 -29.87 0.43 12.50
CA GLN A 32 -30.41 -0.91 12.28
C GLN A 32 -31.30 -0.95 11.03
N ALA A 33 -31.18 -2.01 10.22
CA ALA A 33 -32.04 -2.26 9.07
C ALA A 33 -32.06 -3.75 8.68
N ASP A 34 -31.61 -4.62 9.58
CA ASP A 34 -31.39 -6.03 9.25
C ASP A 34 -32.72 -6.80 9.08
N ASP A 35 -33.81 -6.24 9.62
CA ASP A 35 -35.20 -6.66 9.38
C ASP A 35 -35.64 -6.50 7.91
N LEU A 36 -34.90 -5.71 7.11
CA LEU A 36 -35.17 -5.52 5.70
C LEU A 36 -34.20 -6.34 4.86
N HIS A 37 -34.75 -7.25 4.05
CA HIS A 37 -33.97 -8.02 3.08
C HIS A 37 -33.02 -7.11 2.26
N PRO A 38 -31.73 -7.50 2.03
CA PRO A 38 -30.73 -6.66 1.36
C PRO A 38 -31.19 -6.09 0.02
N ASN A 39 -31.87 -6.88 -0.82
CA ASN A 39 -32.41 -6.40 -2.11
C ASN A 39 -33.47 -5.29 -1.94
N ARG A 40 -34.25 -5.32 -0.85
CA ARG A 40 -35.22 -4.26 -0.55
C ARG A 40 -34.51 -2.98 -0.12
N GLN A 41 -33.44 -3.08 0.68
CA GLN A 41 -32.60 -1.94 1.03
C GLN A 41 -31.98 -1.30 -0.22
N LYS A 42 -31.40 -2.12 -1.12
CA LYS A 42 -30.84 -1.66 -2.41
C LYS A 42 -31.88 -0.93 -3.26
N ARG A 43 -33.09 -1.49 -3.37
CA ARG A 43 -34.19 -0.85 -4.14
C ARG A 43 -34.59 0.50 -3.56
N LEU A 44 -34.66 0.63 -2.23
CA LEU A 44 -34.97 1.90 -1.55
C LEU A 44 -33.85 2.92 -1.77
N ALA A 45 -32.59 2.51 -1.62
CA ALA A 45 -31.43 3.34 -1.88
C ALA A 45 -31.42 3.85 -3.33
N HIS A 46 -31.64 2.95 -4.30
CA HIS A 46 -31.73 3.31 -5.72
C HIS A 46 -32.87 4.29 -5.99
N THR A 47 -34.04 4.06 -5.39
CA THR A 47 -35.19 4.97 -5.50
C THR A 47 -34.84 6.36 -4.98
N ALA A 48 -34.17 6.45 -3.83
CA ALA A 48 -33.77 7.72 -3.24
C ALA A 48 -32.73 8.46 -4.11
N ARG A 49 -31.72 7.73 -4.62
CA ARG A 49 -30.63 8.27 -5.45
C ARG A 49 -31.13 8.88 -6.77
N ASN A 50 -32.21 8.35 -7.33
CA ASN A 50 -32.80 8.85 -8.58
C ASN A 50 -33.75 10.03 -8.38
N LYS A 51 -33.83 10.60 -7.16
CA LYS A 51 -34.69 11.76 -6.85
C LYS A 51 -33.82 12.94 -6.42
N THR A 52 -34.27 14.15 -6.78
CA THR A 52 -33.65 15.37 -6.28
C THR A 52 -34.03 15.60 -4.82
N ASN A 53 -33.22 16.40 -4.11
CA ASN A 53 -33.49 16.77 -2.72
C ASN A 53 -34.89 17.39 -2.56
N GLN A 54 -35.32 18.24 -3.50
CA GLN A 54 -36.65 18.86 -3.50
C GLN A 54 -37.78 17.82 -3.58
N VAL A 55 -37.62 16.79 -4.42
CA VAL A 55 -38.62 15.71 -4.53
C VAL A 55 -38.67 14.88 -3.26
N LEU A 56 -37.52 14.56 -2.67
CA LEU A 56 -37.45 13.81 -1.42
C LEU A 56 -38.09 14.59 -0.25
N GLN A 57 -37.90 15.91 -0.19
CA GLN A 57 -38.49 16.76 0.85
C GLN A 57 -40.02 16.74 0.83
N ARG A 58 -40.64 16.62 -0.35
CA ARG A 58 -42.10 16.56 -0.53
C ARG A 58 -42.72 15.23 -0.09
N PHE A 59 -41.93 14.16 0.07
CA PHE A 59 -42.48 12.90 0.58
C PHE A 59 -42.81 12.98 2.07
N ALA A 60 -43.92 12.33 2.45
CA ALA A 60 -44.28 12.15 3.85
C ALA A 60 -43.11 11.48 4.63
N PRO A 61 -42.87 11.84 5.90
CA PRO A 61 -41.79 11.31 6.72
C PRO A 61 -41.69 9.78 6.70
N ALA A 62 -42.83 9.08 6.76
CA ALA A 62 -42.93 7.62 6.72
C ALA A 62 -42.35 6.98 5.44
N LYS A 63 -42.33 7.71 4.32
CA LYS A 63 -41.70 7.28 3.06
C LYS A 63 -40.30 7.85 2.90
N ARG A 64 -40.08 9.10 3.33
CA ARG A 64 -38.83 9.84 3.18
C ARG A 64 -37.70 9.23 4.00
N HIS A 65 -37.92 8.94 5.28
CA HIS A 65 -36.84 8.48 6.16
C HIS A 65 -36.29 7.11 5.76
N PRO A 66 -37.11 6.08 5.46
CA PRO A 66 -36.59 4.79 5.00
C PRO A 66 -35.78 4.89 3.71
N LEU A 67 -36.18 5.77 2.78
CA LEU A 67 -35.43 6.04 1.55
C LEU A 67 -34.05 6.64 1.85
N LEU A 68 -33.98 7.64 2.73
CA LEU A 68 -32.73 8.30 3.09
C LEU A 68 -31.80 7.37 3.88
N VAL A 69 -32.33 6.63 4.86
CA VAL A 69 -31.57 5.64 5.65
C VAL A 69 -30.96 4.60 4.73
N ALA A 70 -31.76 4.01 3.83
CA ALA A 70 -31.26 3.05 2.86
C ALA A 70 -30.18 3.66 1.94
N ALA A 71 -30.38 4.89 1.47
CA ALA A 71 -29.42 5.57 0.59
C ALA A 71 -28.07 5.82 1.27
N CYS A 72 -28.07 6.28 2.52
CA CYS A 72 -26.87 6.53 3.31
C CYS A 72 -26.12 5.23 3.62
N ARG A 73 -26.82 4.18 4.06
CA ARG A 73 -26.20 2.87 4.33
C ARG A 73 -25.59 2.26 3.08
N GLU A 74 -26.30 2.32 1.97
CA GLU A 74 -25.77 1.82 0.69
C GLU A 74 -24.59 2.68 0.22
N ALA A 75 -24.62 4.00 0.44
CA ALA A 75 -23.51 4.88 0.12
C ALA A 75 -22.28 4.59 0.98
N TYR A 76 -22.45 4.27 2.26
CA TYR A 76 -21.36 3.89 3.16
C TYR A 76 -20.64 2.63 2.66
N ARG A 77 -21.41 1.59 2.32
CA ARG A 77 -20.88 0.34 1.75
C ARG A 77 -20.19 0.58 0.40
N ASP A 78 -20.83 1.34 -0.49
CA ASP A 78 -20.27 1.69 -1.81
C ASP A 78 -18.95 2.45 -1.68
N LEU A 79 -18.90 3.47 -0.81
CA LEU A 79 -17.70 4.28 -0.61
C LEU A 79 -16.57 3.48 0.04
N THR A 80 -16.90 2.52 0.92
CA THR A 80 -15.92 1.60 1.52
C THR A 80 -15.26 0.74 0.44
N ASP A 81 -16.06 0.09 -0.42
CA ASP A 81 -15.53 -0.72 -1.52
C ASP A 81 -14.69 0.13 -2.50
N VAL A 82 -15.18 1.33 -2.82
CA VAL A 82 -14.50 2.28 -3.72
C VAL A 82 -13.16 2.72 -3.14
N VAL A 83 -13.09 3.12 -1.88
CA VAL A 83 -11.84 3.63 -1.29
C VAL A 83 -10.78 2.54 -1.23
N LEU A 84 -11.16 1.30 -0.88
CA LEU A 84 -10.25 0.17 -0.83
C LEU A 84 -9.69 -0.15 -2.22
N LYS A 85 -10.53 -0.11 -3.26
CA LYS A 85 -10.08 -0.26 -4.65
C LYS A 85 -9.11 0.85 -5.06
N MET A 86 -9.39 2.10 -4.72
CA MET A 86 -8.49 3.22 -5.06
C MET A 86 -7.14 3.11 -4.36
N VAL A 87 -7.13 2.70 -3.08
CA VAL A 87 -5.89 2.45 -2.33
C VAL A 87 -5.08 1.33 -2.99
N ASP A 88 -5.75 0.25 -3.39
CA ASP A 88 -5.14 -0.87 -4.09
C ASP A 88 -4.47 -0.43 -5.40
N GLU A 89 -5.20 0.29 -6.25
CA GLU A 89 -4.68 0.84 -7.51
C GLU A 89 -3.55 1.85 -7.29
N HIS A 90 -3.66 2.73 -6.29
CA HIS A 90 -2.62 3.70 -5.95
C HIS A 90 -1.32 3.02 -5.56
N TRP A 91 -1.41 1.94 -4.77
CA TRP A 91 -0.27 1.10 -4.42
C TRP A 91 0.35 0.43 -5.64
N GLU A 92 -0.45 -0.21 -6.51
CA GLU A 92 0.07 -0.88 -7.71
C GLU A 92 0.80 0.11 -8.63
N HIS A 93 0.28 1.34 -8.79
CA HIS A 93 0.97 2.39 -9.53
C HIS A 93 2.29 2.82 -8.89
N ALA A 94 2.37 2.86 -7.55
CA ALA A 94 3.62 3.15 -6.86
C ALA A 94 4.65 2.03 -7.05
N VAL A 95 4.24 0.77 -6.89
CA VAL A 95 5.10 -0.40 -7.10
C VAL A 95 5.56 -0.51 -8.55
N ALA A 96 4.68 -0.31 -9.52
CA ALA A 96 5.04 -0.34 -10.94
C ALA A 96 6.09 0.73 -11.29
N ARG A 97 5.99 1.93 -10.71
CA ARG A 97 7.02 2.97 -10.88
C ARG A 97 8.33 2.60 -10.19
N ALA A 98 8.28 2.04 -8.98
CA ALA A 98 9.47 1.60 -8.27
C ALA A 98 10.22 0.48 -9.01
N ARG A 99 9.49 -0.49 -9.58
CA ARG A 99 10.06 -1.56 -10.41
C ARG A 99 10.69 -1.01 -11.69
N ARG A 100 10.04 -0.06 -12.37
CA ARG A 100 10.61 0.62 -13.53
C ARG A 100 11.89 1.38 -13.16
N ALA A 101 11.88 2.13 -12.07
CA ALA A 101 13.06 2.85 -11.60
C ALA A 101 14.23 1.91 -11.28
N LEU A 102 13.97 0.76 -10.65
CA LEU A 102 14.99 -0.28 -10.45
C LEU A 102 15.53 -0.82 -11.78
N GLN A 103 14.65 -1.11 -12.74
CA GLN A 103 15.05 -1.62 -14.05
C GLN A 103 15.90 -0.60 -14.82
N ASP A 104 15.51 0.67 -14.82
CA ASP A 104 16.24 1.76 -15.46
C ASP A 104 17.62 1.94 -14.81
N ASP A 105 17.69 1.87 -13.47
CA ASP A 105 18.93 1.98 -12.73
C ASP A 105 19.87 0.79 -13.00
N GLN A 106 19.34 -0.44 -13.01
CA GLN A 106 20.10 -1.64 -13.38
C GLN A 106 20.66 -1.56 -14.80
N LEU A 107 19.87 -1.07 -15.76
CA LEU A 107 20.31 -0.89 -17.14
C LEU A 107 21.40 0.18 -17.24
N ALA A 108 21.24 1.30 -16.53
CA ALA A 108 22.26 2.35 -16.46
C ALA A 108 23.57 1.83 -15.86
N HIS A 109 23.48 1.07 -14.76
CA HIS A 109 24.63 0.43 -14.12
C HIS A 109 25.32 -0.58 -15.05
N ALA A 110 24.57 -1.41 -15.77
CA ALA A 110 25.14 -2.35 -16.75
C ALA A 110 25.91 -1.62 -17.85
N ARG A 111 25.34 -0.56 -18.41
CA ARG A 111 26.00 0.27 -19.44
C ARG A 111 27.26 0.95 -18.92
N ALA A 112 27.21 1.49 -17.71
CA ALA A 112 28.37 2.10 -17.06
C ALA A 112 29.48 1.06 -16.81
N LYS A 113 29.10 -0.16 -16.41
CA LYS A 113 30.04 -1.28 -16.23
C LYS A 113 30.72 -1.66 -17.52
N ASP A 114 29.96 -1.86 -18.59
CA ASP A 114 30.51 -2.23 -19.88
C ASP A 114 31.45 -1.14 -20.42
N GLN A 115 31.12 0.14 -20.18
CA GLN A 115 31.99 1.26 -20.54
C GLN A 115 33.28 1.27 -19.71
N ALA A 116 33.20 1.12 -18.39
CA ALA A 116 34.37 1.10 -17.51
C ALA A 116 35.31 -0.07 -17.84
N LEU A 117 34.76 -1.26 -18.08
CA LEU A 117 35.55 -2.44 -18.48
C LEU A 117 36.25 -2.23 -19.82
N ARG A 118 35.59 -1.60 -20.81
CA ARG A 118 36.23 -1.24 -22.08
C ARG A 118 37.38 -0.26 -21.88
N THR A 119 37.17 0.81 -21.12
CA THR A 119 38.19 1.82 -20.83
C THR A 119 39.41 1.22 -20.11
N LEU A 120 39.17 0.38 -19.10
CA LEU A 120 40.26 -0.30 -18.40
C LEU A 120 40.96 -1.34 -19.28
N GLY A 121 40.20 -2.09 -20.10
CA GLY A 121 40.75 -3.05 -21.06
C GLY A 121 41.67 -2.40 -22.10
N GLN A 122 41.33 -1.21 -22.58
CA GLN A 122 42.19 -0.43 -23.49
C GLN A 122 43.53 -0.07 -22.82
N ALA A 123 43.49 0.43 -21.58
CA ALA A 123 44.72 0.77 -20.86
C ALA A 123 45.56 -0.47 -20.54
N VAL A 124 44.94 -1.58 -20.11
CA VAL A 124 45.65 -2.85 -19.88
C VAL A 124 46.24 -3.40 -21.18
N GLY A 125 45.54 -3.26 -22.31
CA GLY A 125 46.07 -3.66 -23.63
C GLY A 125 47.40 -2.97 -23.94
N LEU A 126 47.52 -1.67 -23.64
CA LEU A 126 48.77 -0.92 -23.80
C LEU A 126 49.86 -1.34 -22.81
N VAL A 127 49.49 -1.76 -21.59
CA VAL A 127 50.45 -2.31 -20.62
C VAL A 127 51.01 -3.65 -21.09
N MET A 128 50.22 -4.46 -21.79
CA MET A 128 50.64 -5.77 -22.29
C MET A 128 51.39 -5.70 -23.63
N ASP A 129 51.41 -4.54 -24.31
CA ASP A 129 52.08 -4.35 -25.60
C ASP A 129 53.56 -3.95 -25.42
N GLU A 130 54.36 -4.87 -24.87
CA GLU A 130 55.78 -4.65 -24.58
C GLU A 130 56.64 -4.42 -25.85
N GLU A 131 56.14 -4.84 -27.02
CA GLU A 131 56.84 -4.71 -28.30
C GLU A 131 56.79 -3.27 -28.84
N HIS A 132 55.66 -2.58 -28.68
CA HIS A 132 55.45 -1.24 -29.24
C HIS A 132 55.43 -0.13 -28.18
N VAL A 133 55.28 -0.47 -26.89
CA VAL A 133 55.14 0.51 -25.80
C VAL A 133 56.28 0.34 -24.78
N PRO A 134 57.36 1.14 -24.88
CA PRO A 134 58.45 1.08 -23.92
C PRO A 134 58.01 1.60 -22.54
N ASN A 135 58.56 1.01 -21.47
CA ASN A 135 58.20 1.31 -20.07
C ASN A 135 58.28 2.81 -19.71
N GLU A 136 59.23 3.53 -20.29
CA GLU A 136 59.46 4.96 -20.04
C GLU A 136 58.33 5.85 -20.57
N ALA A 137 57.68 5.44 -21.67
CA ALA A 137 56.61 6.19 -22.33
C ALA A 137 55.20 5.64 -22.03
N LEU A 138 55.10 4.49 -21.34
CA LEU A 138 53.84 3.77 -21.12
C LEU A 138 52.72 4.64 -20.56
N ARG A 139 52.99 5.42 -19.51
CA ARG A 139 51.96 6.28 -18.89
C ARG A 139 51.50 7.39 -19.83
N GLU A 140 52.41 7.98 -20.60
CA GLU A 140 52.09 9.02 -21.58
C GLU A 140 51.23 8.45 -22.72
N GLN A 141 51.60 7.29 -23.24
CA GLN A 141 50.82 6.61 -24.29
C GLN A 141 49.43 6.17 -23.81
N ILE A 142 49.31 5.67 -22.58
CA ILE A 142 48.02 5.36 -21.96
C ILE A 142 47.16 6.62 -21.91
N TYR A 143 47.70 7.75 -21.43
CA TYR A 143 46.92 8.99 -21.33
C TYR A 143 46.61 9.64 -22.67
N ALA A 144 47.42 9.38 -23.70
CA ALA A 144 47.15 9.83 -25.06
C ALA A 144 45.94 9.10 -25.69
N GLN A 145 45.79 7.80 -25.44
CA GLN A 145 44.63 7.02 -25.95
C GLN A 145 43.43 7.05 -25.02
N VAL A 146 43.66 7.03 -23.70
CA VAL A 146 42.64 7.02 -22.67
C VAL A 146 42.96 8.11 -21.64
N PRO A 147 42.33 9.29 -21.74
CA PRO A 147 42.59 10.40 -20.84
C PRO A 147 42.51 9.99 -19.36
N ARG A 148 43.39 10.56 -18.53
CA ARG A 148 43.47 10.27 -17.08
C ARG A 148 42.11 10.35 -16.38
N GLU A 149 41.30 11.33 -16.75
CA GLU A 149 39.96 11.56 -16.20
C GLU A 149 39.01 10.40 -16.52
N GLN A 150 39.08 9.83 -17.73
CA GLN A 150 38.28 8.67 -18.13
C GLN A 150 38.73 7.40 -17.38
N LEU A 151 40.03 7.21 -17.18
CA LEU A 151 40.56 6.11 -16.36
C LEU A 151 40.11 6.23 -14.91
N GLN A 152 40.17 7.44 -14.35
CA GLN A 152 39.73 7.69 -12.98
C GLN A 152 38.22 7.49 -12.81
N ALA A 153 37.42 7.91 -13.80
CA ALA A 153 35.98 7.64 -13.84
C ALA A 153 35.70 6.13 -13.94
N ALA A 154 36.43 5.40 -14.80
CA ALA A 154 36.28 3.95 -14.94
C ALA A 154 36.66 3.20 -13.64
N LEU A 155 37.74 3.59 -12.98
CA LEU A 155 38.13 3.05 -11.67
C LEU A 155 37.08 3.31 -10.60
N THR A 156 36.53 4.54 -10.56
CA THR A 156 35.47 4.91 -9.62
C THR A 156 34.20 4.10 -9.86
N ALA A 157 33.78 3.97 -11.12
CA ALA A 157 32.64 3.15 -11.50
C ALA A 157 32.82 1.68 -11.09
N VAL A 158 34.02 1.11 -11.30
CA VAL A 158 34.34 -0.27 -10.87
C VAL A 158 34.32 -0.43 -9.36
N ALA A 159 34.85 0.54 -8.61
CA ALA A 159 34.78 0.53 -7.16
C ALA A 159 33.33 0.62 -6.64
N ASP A 160 32.48 1.40 -7.31
CA ASP A 160 31.05 1.49 -6.98
C ASP A 160 30.31 0.18 -7.29
N PHE A 161 30.71 -0.57 -8.34
CA PHE A 161 30.13 -1.90 -8.62
C PHE A 161 30.43 -2.95 -7.55
N ALA A 162 31.51 -2.78 -6.79
CA ALA A 162 31.84 -3.69 -5.69
C ALA A 162 30.92 -3.51 -4.47
N ARG A 163 30.09 -2.45 -4.44
CA ARG A 163 29.10 -2.25 -3.37
C ARG A 163 27.89 -3.16 -3.60
N PRO A 164 27.34 -3.81 -2.54
CA PRO A 164 26.10 -4.57 -2.65
C PRO A 164 25.00 -3.64 -3.18
N ALA A 165 24.48 -3.91 -4.36
CA ALA A 165 23.53 -2.99 -4.97
C ALA A 165 22.20 -3.00 -4.20
N ARG A 166 21.45 -1.92 -4.31
CA ARG A 166 20.08 -1.80 -3.80
C ARG A 166 19.19 -2.77 -4.57
N HIS A 167 19.16 -4.03 -4.17
CA HIS A 167 18.63 -5.11 -5.01
C HIS A 167 17.10 -5.20 -5.03
N SER A 168 16.41 -4.50 -4.13
CA SER A 168 14.95 -4.59 -4.03
C SER A 168 14.26 -3.34 -4.54
N TYR A 169 13.17 -3.52 -5.29
CA TYR A 169 12.28 -2.43 -5.69
C TYR A 169 11.70 -1.68 -4.48
N LEU A 170 11.72 -2.29 -3.29
CA LEU A 170 11.26 -1.68 -2.04
C LEU A 170 12.05 -0.40 -1.69
N ASP A 171 13.35 -0.34 -1.99
CA ASP A 171 14.14 0.88 -1.75
C ASP A 171 13.67 2.05 -2.63
N TYR A 172 13.16 1.75 -3.83
CA TYR A 172 12.59 2.75 -4.75
C TYR A 172 11.16 3.17 -4.36
N LEU A 173 10.57 2.57 -3.32
CA LEU A 173 9.33 3.08 -2.69
C LEU A 173 9.59 4.14 -1.62
N LEU A 174 10.81 4.24 -1.08
CA LEU A 174 11.15 5.21 -0.04
C LEU A 174 10.79 6.66 -0.38
N PRO A 175 10.99 7.16 -1.63
CA PRO A 175 10.63 8.53 -1.99
C PRO A 175 9.12 8.84 -1.81
N VAL A 176 8.25 7.83 -1.89
CA VAL A 176 6.80 7.98 -1.73
C VAL A 176 6.26 7.40 -0.42
N ALA A 177 7.13 6.85 0.42
CA ALA A 177 6.75 6.09 1.61
C ALA A 177 5.95 6.91 2.62
N ALA A 178 6.34 8.17 2.85
CA ALA A 178 5.63 9.06 3.76
C ALA A 178 4.15 9.24 3.35
N ARG A 179 3.89 9.38 2.04
CA ARG A 179 2.53 9.55 1.51
C ARG A 179 1.70 8.26 1.64
N LEU A 180 2.32 7.11 1.35
CA LEU A 180 1.67 5.81 1.50
C LEU A 180 1.35 5.50 2.98
N ASN A 181 2.26 5.82 3.89
CA ASN A 181 2.04 5.65 5.33
C ASN A 181 0.97 6.60 5.88
N MET A 182 0.92 7.84 5.40
CA MET A 182 -0.15 8.78 5.74
C MET A 182 -1.51 8.22 5.27
N LEU A 183 -1.57 7.70 4.05
CA LEU A 183 -2.77 7.07 3.51
C LEU A 183 -3.20 5.84 4.31
N LEU A 184 -2.25 4.97 4.72
CA LEU A 184 -2.54 3.85 5.61
C LEU A 184 -3.15 4.34 6.93
N GLY A 185 -2.56 5.37 7.55
CA GLY A 185 -3.10 5.96 8.77
C GLY A 185 -4.52 6.49 8.62
N SER A 186 -4.78 7.27 7.56
CA SER A 186 -6.14 7.77 7.27
C SER A 186 -7.13 6.64 7.01
N LEU A 187 -6.70 5.56 6.36
CA LEU A 187 -7.54 4.40 6.09
C LEU A 187 -7.91 3.67 7.39
N LEU A 188 -6.95 3.44 8.28
CA LEU A 188 -7.18 2.76 9.58
C LEU A 188 -8.07 3.57 10.53
N GLN A 189 -8.13 4.89 10.38
CA GLN A 189 -9.02 5.73 11.17
C GLN A 189 -10.48 5.69 10.69
N GLN A 190 -10.73 5.33 9.43
CA GLN A 190 -12.06 5.40 8.80
C GLN A 190 -12.66 4.03 8.48
N VAL A 191 -11.85 2.99 8.47
CA VAL A 191 -12.28 1.63 8.12
C VAL A 191 -11.86 0.69 9.24
N ALA A 192 -12.84 -0.03 9.80
CA ALA A 192 -12.60 -1.08 10.77
C ALA A 192 -12.15 -2.36 10.05
N PHE A 193 -10.92 -2.79 10.34
CA PHE A 193 -10.35 -4.03 9.84
C PHE A 193 -10.41 -5.08 10.93
N GLU A 194 -11.00 -6.23 10.61
CA GLU A 194 -11.14 -7.36 11.53
C GLU A 194 -10.34 -8.54 11.01
N GLN A 195 -9.68 -9.28 11.90
CA GLN A 195 -9.02 -10.52 11.50
C GLN A 195 -10.04 -11.65 11.42
N ALA A 196 -10.08 -12.35 10.28
CA ALA A 196 -10.85 -13.57 10.14
C ALA A 196 -10.10 -14.80 10.70
N PHE A 197 -8.77 -14.77 10.70
CA PHE A 197 -7.93 -15.85 11.22
C PHE A 197 -6.85 -15.32 12.17
N ALA A 198 -6.80 -15.89 13.39
CA ALA A 198 -5.82 -15.56 14.41
C ALA A 198 -4.56 -16.43 14.25
N GLY A 199 -3.75 -16.13 13.22
CA GLY A 199 -2.53 -16.87 12.92
C GLY A 199 -1.23 -16.21 13.40
N ASP A 200 -1.23 -14.89 13.59
CA ASP A 200 -0.04 -14.11 13.96
C ASP A 200 -0.36 -12.74 14.57
N ASP A 201 0.65 -11.89 14.69
CA ASP A 201 0.61 -10.60 15.38
C ASP A 201 0.14 -9.40 14.52
N PHE A 202 -0.48 -9.65 13.35
CA PHE A 202 -0.82 -8.57 12.42
C PHE A 202 -1.84 -7.54 12.95
N ALA A 203 -2.81 -7.93 13.80
CA ALA A 203 -3.75 -7.00 14.41
C ALA A 203 -3.04 -6.01 15.35
N GLN A 204 -2.01 -6.49 16.05
CA GLN A 204 -1.16 -5.64 16.88
C GLN A 204 -0.38 -4.66 16.01
N ALA A 205 0.04 -5.07 14.81
CA ALA A 205 0.67 -4.19 13.83
C ALA A 205 -0.27 -3.07 13.33
N LEU A 206 -1.54 -3.38 13.02
CA LEU A 206 -2.53 -2.38 12.63
C LEU A 206 -2.78 -1.38 13.76
N THR A 207 -2.96 -1.87 14.99
CA THR A 207 -3.12 -1.04 16.19
C THR A 207 -1.92 -0.11 16.36
N LEU A 208 -0.71 -0.65 16.25
CA LEU A 208 0.53 0.10 16.38
C LEU A 208 0.66 1.21 15.31
N ILE A 209 0.30 0.94 14.05
CA ILE A 209 0.30 1.99 13.03
C ILE A 209 -0.70 3.08 13.36
N ASN A 210 -1.90 2.72 13.83
CA ASN A 210 -2.92 3.69 14.21
C ASN A 210 -2.44 4.56 15.40
N GLU A 211 -1.84 3.97 16.43
CA GLU A 211 -1.22 4.71 17.55
C GLU A 211 -0.12 5.68 17.08
N LEU A 212 0.73 5.23 16.14
CA LEU A 212 1.80 6.04 15.57
C LEU A 212 1.28 7.20 14.71
N HIS A 213 0.11 7.03 14.09
CA HIS A 213 -0.51 8.05 13.24
C HIS A 213 -1.32 9.06 14.05
N THR A 214 -2.06 8.61 15.07
CA THR A 214 -2.83 9.46 15.99
C THR A 214 -1.96 10.23 16.99
N GLY A 215 -0.68 9.86 17.11
CA GLY A 215 0.25 10.50 18.03
C GLY A 215 0.21 9.94 19.45
N GLN A 216 -0.61 8.92 19.73
CA GLN A 216 -0.60 8.15 20.98
C GLN A 216 0.78 7.51 21.23
N ARG A 217 1.51 7.20 20.16
CA ARG A 217 2.90 6.74 20.22
C ARG A 217 3.79 7.52 19.25
N ARG A 218 4.96 7.96 19.71
CA ARG A 218 5.90 8.74 18.87
C ARG A 218 6.90 7.88 18.08
N LYS A 219 7.35 6.75 18.65
CA LYS A 219 8.39 5.88 18.09
C LYS A 219 7.88 4.46 17.97
N LEU A 220 8.37 3.74 16.96
CA LEU A 220 8.15 2.29 16.85
C LEU A 220 8.91 1.62 18.01
N PRO A 221 8.25 0.82 18.87
CA PRO A 221 8.92 0.11 19.96
C PRO A 221 9.77 -1.04 19.43
N GLU A 222 10.77 -1.46 20.21
CA GLU A 222 11.56 -2.67 19.88
C GLU A 222 10.70 -3.95 19.98
N THR A 223 9.65 -3.93 20.79
CA THR A 223 8.66 -5.01 20.93
C THR A 223 7.55 -4.94 19.87
N ALA A 224 7.78 -4.26 18.74
CA ALA A 224 6.79 -4.18 17.67
C ALA A 224 6.47 -5.59 17.15
N ALA A 225 5.20 -5.82 16.81
CA ALA A 225 4.76 -7.00 16.09
C ALA A 225 5.58 -7.15 14.79
N THR A 226 6.21 -8.29 14.58
CA THR A 226 7.08 -8.54 13.43
C THR A 226 6.94 -9.95 12.85
N GLY A 227 6.09 -10.79 13.46
CA GLY A 227 5.80 -12.15 12.99
C GLY A 227 5.13 -12.17 11.63
N PHE A 228 4.26 -11.18 11.35
CA PHE A 228 3.60 -11.04 10.05
C PHE A 228 4.52 -10.64 8.88
N ILE A 229 5.75 -10.19 9.15
CA ILE A 229 6.65 -9.62 8.13
C ILE A 229 7.19 -10.74 7.23
N PRO A 230 6.90 -10.73 5.91
CA PRO A 230 7.39 -11.75 5.00
C PRO A 230 8.92 -11.77 4.93
N THR A 231 9.52 -12.94 4.69
CA THR A 231 10.98 -13.11 4.58
C THR A 231 11.61 -12.14 3.59
N SER A 232 10.96 -11.91 2.43
CA SER A 232 11.41 -10.97 1.39
C SER A 232 11.44 -9.51 1.82
N TRP A 233 10.73 -9.14 2.89
CA TRP A 233 10.70 -7.78 3.44
C TRP A 233 11.66 -7.57 4.61
N ARG A 234 12.18 -8.64 5.24
CA ARG A 234 12.99 -8.50 6.46
C ARG A 234 14.23 -7.63 6.24
N ALA A 235 15.01 -7.90 5.19
CA ALA A 235 16.18 -7.10 4.84
C ALA A 235 15.85 -5.63 4.50
N PHE A 236 14.61 -5.35 4.10
CA PHE A 236 14.15 -3.99 3.88
C PHE A 236 13.73 -3.34 5.19
N VAL A 237 12.95 -4.00 6.04
CA VAL A 237 12.33 -3.41 7.25
C VAL A 237 13.32 -3.23 8.40
N PHE A 238 14.26 -4.16 8.57
CA PHE A 238 15.23 -4.15 9.67
C PHE A 238 16.55 -3.52 9.22
N ASP A 239 17.19 -2.77 10.11
CA ASP A 239 18.57 -2.31 9.92
C ASP A 239 19.60 -3.39 10.33
N GLN A 240 20.88 -3.02 10.28
CA GLN A 240 22.00 -3.90 10.63
C GLN A 240 21.99 -4.34 12.11
N ASP A 241 21.38 -3.55 12.99
CA ASP A 241 21.22 -3.86 14.42
C ASP A 241 19.96 -4.71 14.68
N GLY A 242 19.22 -5.10 13.63
CA GLY A 242 17.98 -5.84 13.74
C GLY A 242 16.78 -5.00 14.20
N ARG A 243 16.88 -3.66 14.18
CA ARG A 243 15.80 -2.76 14.59
C ARG A 243 14.88 -2.44 13.42
N ALA A 244 13.57 -2.55 13.66
CA ALA A 244 12.58 -2.22 12.66
C ALA A 244 12.52 -0.71 12.40
N GLN A 245 12.60 -0.31 11.13
CA GLN A 245 12.57 1.09 10.71
C GLN A 245 11.13 1.55 10.46
N ARG A 246 10.63 2.52 11.25
CA ARG A 246 9.22 2.97 11.25
C ARG A 246 8.59 3.16 9.87
N VAL A 247 9.28 3.86 8.97
CA VAL A 247 8.76 4.17 7.62
C VAL A 247 8.62 2.90 6.78
N ARG A 248 9.61 2.00 6.87
CA ARG A 248 9.68 0.75 6.12
C ARG A 248 8.70 -0.28 6.68
N TYR A 249 8.56 -0.31 8.00
CA TYR A 249 7.55 -1.08 8.71
C TYR A 249 6.13 -0.72 8.26
N GLY A 250 5.78 0.57 8.19
CA GLY A 250 4.47 1.01 7.72
C GLY A 250 4.16 0.59 6.27
N LEU A 251 5.16 0.64 5.37
CA LEU A 251 5.01 0.11 4.02
C LEU A 251 4.74 -1.38 4.00
N CYS A 252 5.43 -2.15 4.85
CA CYS A 252 5.19 -3.57 5.00
C CYS A 252 3.77 -3.85 5.50
N VAL A 253 3.30 -3.09 6.50
CA VAL A 253 1.92 -3.23 7.01
C VAL A 253 0.91 -2.95 5.90
N LEU A 254 1.08 -1.90 5.11
CA LEU A 254 0.18 -1.61 3.97
C LEU A 254 0.19 -2.72 2.92
N ALA A 255 1.38 -3.24 2.58
CA ALA A 255 1.51 -4.34 1.63
C ALA A 255 0.82 -5.61 2.13
N THR A 256 1.07 -6.00 3.39
CA THR A 256 0.45 -7.17 4.02
C THR A 256 -1.06 -7.00 4.18
N LEU A 257 -1.54 -5.81 4.54
CA LEU A 257 -2.97 -5.52 4.65
C LEU A 257 -3.70 -5.81 3.34
N ARG A 258 -3.14 -5.33 2.23
CA ARG A 258 -3.70 -5.56 0.89
C ARG A 258 -3.74 -7.05 0.52
N GLU A 259 -2.67 -7.77 0.82
CA GLU A 259 -2.61 -9.20 0.54
C GLU A 259 -3.63 -9.98 1.37
N ARG A 260 -3.75 -9.67 2.66
CA ARG A 260 -4.73 -10.33 3.55
C ARG A 260 -6.17 -10.01 3.22
N LEU A 261 -6.46 -8.80 2.74
CA LEU A 261 -7.78 -8.48 2.21
C LEU A 261 -8.10 -9.33 0.98
N ARG A 262 -7.13 -9.57 0.10
CA ARG A 262 -7.31 -10.43 -1.10
C ARG A 262 -7.45 -11.91 -0.73
N ALA A 263 -6.72 -12.36 0.29
CA ALA A 263 -6.76 -13.73 0.78
C ALA A 263 -8.00 -14.04 1.64
N GLY A 264 -8.64 -13.00 2.22
CA GLY A 264 -9.77 -13.16 3.15
C GLY A 264 -9.35 -13.30 4.62
N ASP A 265 -8.06 -13.18 4.95
CA ASP A 265 -7.55 -13.24 6.33
C ASP A 265 -7.90 -11.98 7.15
N VAL A 266 -8.15 -10.87 6.45
CA VAL A 266 -8.65 -9.63 7.01
C VAL A 266 -9.96 -9.29 6.30
N VAL A 267 -10.98 -8.97 7.09
CA VAL A 267 -12.32 -8.68 6.63
C VAL A 267 -12.77 -7.30 7.10
N ILE A 268 -13.74 -6.75 6.39
CA ILE A 268 -14.34 -5.45 6.63
C ILE A 268 -15.84 -5.63 6.52
N ASN A 269 -16.55 -5.57 7.65
CA ASN A 269 -18.00 -5.79 7.70
C ASN A 269 -18.81 -4.81 6.84
N ALA A 270 -18.29 -3.61 6.63
CA ALA A 270 -18.90 -2.60 5.77
C ALA A 270 -18.68 -2.82 4.25
N SER A 271 -17.73 -3.69 3.88
CA SER A 271 -17.39 -3.98 2.48
C SER A 271 -18.27 -5.11 1.94
N ARG A 272 -18.63 -5.07 0.64
CA ARG A 272 -19.26 -6.23 -0.01
C ARG A 272 -18.25 -7.16 -0.66
N LYS A 273 -17.03 -6.69 -0.88
CA LYS A 273 -15.96 -7.46 -1.52
C LYS A 273 -15.10 -8.18 -0.49
N TYR A 274 -14.92 -7.57 0.69
CA TYR A 274 -14.03 -8.05 1.74
C TYR A 274 -14.79 -8.35 3.04
N ALA A 275 -16.10 -8.62 2.99
CA ALA A 275 -16.85 -9.08 4.16
C ALA A 275 -16.48 -10.53 4.54
N SER A 276 -16.69 -10.89 5.81
CA SER A 276 -16.54 -12.27 6.26
C SER A 276 -17.42 -13.21 5.44
N LEU A 277 -16.85 -14.36 5.05
CA LEU A 277 -17.54 -15.42 4.32
C LEU A 277 -18.75 -15.96 5.10
N ASP A 278 -18.68 -15.93 6.44
CA ASP A 278 -19.78 -16.30 7.33
C ASP A 278 -21.04 -15.44 7.10
N THR A 279 -20.87 -14.19 6.65
CA THR A 279 -21.98 -13.29 6.29
C THR A 279 -22.76 -13.76 5.07
N TYR A 280 -22.17 -14.63 4.24
CA TYR A 280 -22.79 -15.20 3.05
C TYR A 280 -23.31 -16.63 3.27
N LEU A 281 -22.95 -17.27 4.39
CA LEU A 281 -23.49 -18.56 4.76
C LEU A 281 -24.93 -18.36 5.25
N LEU A 282 -25.83 -19.24 4.81
CA LEU A 282 -27.16 -19.32 5.42
C LEU A 282 -26.96 -19.62 6.90
N SER A 283 -27.49 -18.76 7.78
CA SER A 283 -27.59 -19.12 9.19
C SER A 283 -28.26 -20.49 9.27
N PRO A 284 -27.70 -21.47 10.01
CA PRO A 284 -28.36 -22.75 10.16
C PRO A 284 -29.79 -22.50 10.67
N PRO A 285 -30.80 -23.18 10.10
CA PRO A 285 -32.18 -22.99 10.51
C PRO A 285 -32.29 -23.38 12.00
N ASN A 286 -32.45 -22.40 12.87
CA ASN A 286 -32.76 -22.51 14.30
C ASN A 286 -32.28 -23.81 14.99
N GLY A 287 -31.09 -23.78 15.59
CA GLY A 287 -30.78 -24.67 16.71
C GLY A 287 -31.65 -24.32 17.93
N PRO A 288 -32.06 -25.29 18.76
CA PRO A 288 -33.24 -25.18 19.61
C PRO A 288 -33.09 -24.12 20.70
N ALA A 289 -34.22 -23.54 21.09
CA ALA A 289 -34.37 -22.72 22.28
C ALA A 289 -33.71 -23.41 23.48
N SER A 290 -32.54 -22.92 23.88
CA SER A 290 -31.90 -23.39 25.11
C SER A 290 -32.58 -22.71 26.29
N GLY A 291 -33.45 -23.46 26.96
CA GLY A 291 -33.58 -23.46 28.40
C GLY A 291 -34.16 -22.20 29.04
N ARG A 292 -35.49 -22.17 29.15
CA ARG A 292 -36.10 -21.80 30.43
C ARG A 292 -35.56 -22.78 31.48
N THR A 293 -34.80 -22.27 32.43
CA THR A 293 -34.66 -22.88 33.76
C THR A 293 -35.14 -21.86 34.78
N CYS A 294 -35.90 -22.40 35.74
CA CYS A 294 -36.79 -21.77 36.70
C CYS A 294 -36.29 -20.51 37.40
#